data_AF-A0A933B1R8-F1
#
_entry.id   AF-A0A933B1R8-F1
#
_cell.length_a   1.000
_cell.length_b   1.000
_cell.length_c   1.000
_cell.angle_alpha   90.00
_cell.angle_beta   90.00
_cell.angle_gamma   90.00
#
_symmetry.space_group_name_H-M   'P 1'
#
loop_
_entity.id
_entity.type
_entity.pdbx_description
1 polymer ?
#
loop_
_entity_poly.entity_id
_entity_poly.type
_entity_poly.pdbx_seq_one_letter_code
_entity_poly.pdbx_strand_id
1 'polypeptide(L)'
;MKGFFLWILLSAFGMISVARVAAVDEIKLYDAKGKRDPFIPLVTPTTKVTSGLLTIESIDDIVVEGIVYDPPKGSVVIANGSVMREGEEVGVTKVIGIRPNGAVFSIGGTEAFKPLYAQPEEMEKGKAG
;
A
#
# COMPACT_ATOMS: atom_id res chain seq x y z
N MET A 1 46.73 61.96 7.19
CA MET A 1 46.00 61.22 8.25
C MET A 1 44.77 60.50 7.67
N LYS A 2 44.92 59.61 6.68
CA LYS A 2 43.81 58.86 6.06
C LYS A 2 43.97 57.32 6.17
N GLY A 3 45.12 56.85 6.67
CA GLY A 3 45.40 55.41 6.82
C GLY A 3 45.02 54.78 8.16
N PHE A 4 44.75 55.59 9.20
CA PHE A 4 44.44 55.08 10.54
C PHE A 4 42.95 54.69 10.71
N PHE A 5 42.07 55.23 9.86
CA PHE A 5 40.63 55.00 9.94
C PHE A 5 40.19 53.67 9.29
N LEU A 6 40.99 53.15 8.34
CA LEU A 6 40.67 51.92 7.60
C LEU A 6 40.96 50.64 8.42
N TRP A 7 41.77 50.73 9.48
CA TRP A 7 42.08 49.59 10.36
C TRP A 7 40.99 49.33 11.41
N ILE A 8 40.21 50.36 11.78
CA ILE A 8 39.08 50.21 12.73
C ILE A 8 37.87 49.54 12.06
N LEU A 9 37.68 49.75 10.75
CA LEU A 9 36.58 49.11 10.02
C LEU A 9 36.81 47.60 9.80
N LEU A 10 38.07 47.16 9.73
CA LEU A 10 38.42 45.76 9.50
C LEU A 10 38.34 44.89 10.77
N SER A 11 38.50 45.47 11.97
CA SER A 11 38.30 44.73 13.23
C SER A 11 36.82 44.53 13.58
N ALA A 12 35.94 45.44 13.17
CA ALA A 12 34.50 45.34 13.42
C ALA A 12 33.79 44.29 12.55
N PHE A 13 34.35 43.91 11.40
CA PHE A 13 33.74 42.93 10.49
C PHE A 13 34.02 41.46 10.88
N GLY A 14 34.94 41.21 11.81
CA GLY A 14 35.32 39.86 12.25
C GLY A 14 34.44 39.23 13.33
N MET A 15 33.46 39.96 13.88
CA MET A 15 32.59 39.47 14.98
C MET A 15 31.22 38.93 14.55
N ILE A 16 30.91 38.88 13.25
CA ILE A 16 29.61 38.38 12.75
C ILE A 16 29.74 36.92 12.25
N SER A 17 30.55 36.11 12.92
CA SER A 17 30.63 34.68 12.65
C SER A 17 30.95 33.93 13.93
N VAL A 18 29.90 33.47 14.61
CA VAL A 18 29.58 32.04 14.81
C VAL A 18 28.46 32.00 15.86
N ALA A 19 27.22 32.11 15.39
CA ALA A 19 26.07 31.59 16.12
C ALA A 19 25.23 30.79 15.12
N ARG A 20 25.75 29.63 14.72
CA ARG A 20 24.85 28.61 14.17
C ARG A 20 24.05 28.07 15.35
N VAL A 21 22.86 28.61 15.53
CA VAL A 21 21.83 27.97 16.35
C VAL A 21 21.64 26.58 15.74
N ALA A 22 22.11 25.56 16.44
CA ALA A 22 21.66 24.21 16.19
C ALA A 22 20.16 24.22 16.50
N ALA A 23 19.35 24.37 15.45
CA ALA A 23 17.96 23.95 15.52
C ALA A 23 18.01 22.44 15.73
N VAL A 24 18.02 22.03 17.00
CA VAL A 24 17.64 20.67 17.37
C VAL A 24 16.18 20.61 16.98
N ASP A 25 15.91 20.02 15.82
CA ASP A 25 14.57 19.62 15.44
C ASP A 25 14.16 18.62 16.53
N GLU A 26 13.34 19.08 17.47
CA GLU A 26 12.84 18.22 18.53
C GLU A 26 12.25 17.00 17.85
N ILE A 27 12.86 15.84 18.05
CA ILE A 27 12.32 14.57 17.57
C ILE A 27 10.97 14.44 18.26
N LYS A 28 9.90 14.85 17.57
CA LYS A 28 8.53 14.72 18.05
C LYS A 28 8.20 13.24 18.07
N LEU A 29 8.49 12.62 19.21
CA LEU A 29 8.11 11.25 19.48
C LEU A 29 6.58 11.17 19.42
N TYR A 30 6.07 10.16 18.73
CA TYR A 30 4.64 9.97 18.59
C TYR A 30 4.00 9.69 19.97
N ASP A 31 3.12 10.59 20.42
CA ASP A 31 2.28 10.37 21.61
C ASP A 31 0.97 9.71 21.19
N ALA A 32 0.85 8.43 21.51
CA ALA A 32 -0.31 7.62 21.15
C ALA A 32 -1.61 8.04 21.86
N LYS A 33 -1.55 8.85 22.93
CA LYS A 33 -2.73 9.32 23.70
C LYS A 33 -3.73 8.20 24.04
N GLY A 34 -3.20 7.04 24.44
CA GLY A 34 -4.00 5.85 24.77
C GLY A 34 -4.65 5.14 23.57
N LYS A 35 -4.33 5.52 22.34
CA LYS A 35 -4.65 4.77 21.11
C LYS A 35 -3.56 3.76 20.79
N ARG A 36 -3.85 2.81 19.90
CA ARG A 36 -2.83 1.87 19.42
C ARG A 36 -1.77 2.65 18.65
N ASP A 37 -0.51 2.34 18.94
CA ASP A 37 0.62 2.85 18.16
C ASP A 37 0.49 2.37 16.69
N PRO A 38 0.39 3.29 15.71
CA PRO A 38 0.27 2.94 14.30
C PRO A 38 1.59 2.39 13.73
N PHE A 39 2.72 2.58 14.42
CA PHE A 39 4.04 2.08 14.02
C PHE A 39 4.33 0.67 14.56
N ILE A 40 3.52 0.16 15.48
CA ILE A 40 3.59 -1.25 15.88
C ILE A 40 2.79 -2.08 14.86
N PRO A 41 3.45 -2.97 14.09
CA PRO A 41 2.78 -3.78 13.08
C PRO A 41 1.75 -4.71 13.72
N LEU A 42 0.57 -4.82 13.09
CA LEU A 42 -0.45 -5.77 13.53
C LEU A 42 -0.06 -7.22 13.18
N VAL A 43 0.73 -7.40 12.13
CA VAL A 43 1.19 -8.70 11.65
C VAL A 43 2.71 -8.77 11.80
N THR A 44 3.18 -9.83 12.44
CA THR A 44 4.62 -10.15 12.53
C THR A 44 4.98 -11.19 11.45
N PRO A 45 6.26 -11.33 11.05
CA PRO A 45 6.67 -12.33 10.06
C PRO A 45 6.30 -13.78 10.44
N THR A 46 6.10 -14.04 11.73
CA THR A 46 5.67 -15.34 12.27
C THR A 46 4.17 -15.57 12.18
N THR A 47 3.38 -14.51 11.97
CA THR A 47 1.93 -14.59 11.82
C THR A 47 1.60 -14.95 10.37
N LYS A 48 1.21 -16.19 10.14
CA LYS A 48 0.75 -16.64 8.82
C LYS A 48 -0.57 -15.94 8.51
N VAL A 49 -0.56 -14.96 7.61
CA VAL A 49 -1.80 -14.40 7.08
C VAL A 49 -2.46 -15.51 6.28
N THR A 50 -3.52 -16.09 6.83
CA THR A 50 -4.38 -17.00 6.07
C THR A 50 -5.03 -16.17 4.97
N SER A 51 -4.72 -16.52 3.73
CA SER A 51 -5.45 -15.99 2.57
C SER A 51 -6.90 -16.45 2.66
N GLY A 52 -7.85 -15.55 2.34
CA GLY A 52 -9.26 -15.91 2.26
C GLY A 52 -9.54 -16.96 1.18
N LEU A 53 -8.63 -17.13 0.21
CA LEU A 53 -8.76 -18.13 -0.86
C LEU A 53 -8.56 -19.59 -0.40
N LEU A 54 -8.08 -19.83 0.83
CA LEU A 54 -7.91 -21.19 1.34
C LEU A 54 -9.22 -21.82 1.81
N THR A 55 -10.27 -21.02 2.00
CA THR A 55 -11.55 -21.46 2.59
C THR A 55 -12.72 -21.37 1.60
N ILE A 56 -12.48 -20.96 0.35
CA ILE A 56 -13.55 -20.82 -0.65
C ILE A 56 -13.86 -22.16 -1.32
N GLU A 57 -15.14 -22.41 -1.56
CA GLU A 57 -15.65 -23.63 -2.20
C GLU A 57 -16.24 -23.34 -3.58
N SER A 58 -16.79 -22.14 -3.78
CA SER A 58 -17.40 -21.70 -5.03
C SER A 58 -16.64 -20.54 -5.66
N ILE A 59 -16.75 -20.44 -6.98
CA ILE A 59 -16.22 -19.31 -7.72
C ILE A 59 -16.90 -18.00 -7.33
N ASP A 60 -18.13 -18.06 -6.82
CA ASP A 60 -18.89 -16.91 -6.36
C ASP A 60 -18.37 -16.29 -5.06
N ASP A 61 -17.56 -17.02 -4.31
CA ASP A 61 -16.93 -16.53 -3.09
C ASP A 61 -15.68 -15.68 -3.38
N ILE A 62 -15.24 -15.64 -4.64
CA ILE A 62 -14.12 -14.78 -5.08
C ILE A 62 -14.58 -13.34 -5.21
N VAL A 63 -13.92 -12.46 -4.48
CA VAL A 63 -14.06 -11.02 -4.54
C VAL A 63 -12.73 -10.41 -4.99
N VAL A 64 -12.74 -9.73 -6.13
CA VAL A 64 -11.60 -8.97 -6.61
C VAL A 64 -11.59 -7.61 -5.93
N GLU A 65 -10.54 -7.35 -5.17
CA GLU A 65 -10.35 -6.12 -4.38
C GLU A 65 -9.50 -5.09 -5.13
N GLY A 66 -8.59 -5.56 -5.98
CA GLY A 66 -7.61 -4.71 -6.66
C GLY A 66 -6.97 -5.37 -7.86
N ILE A 67 -6.54 -4.55 -8.83
CA ILE A 67 -5.78 -5.01 -9.99
C ILE A 67 -4.65 -4.02 -10.24
N VAL A 68 -3.44 -4.55 -10.42
CA VAL A 68 -2.31 -3.83 -11.01
C VAL A 68 -2.09 -4.41 -12.40
N TYR A 69 -2.44 -3.64 -13.44
CA TYR A 69 -2.33 -4.08 -14.82
C TYR A 69 -1.07 -3.51 -15.47
N ASP A 70 -0.08 -4.36 -15.72
CA ASP A 70 1.18 -4.02 -16.38
C ASP A 70 1.60 -5.21 -17.28
N PRO A 71 1.09 -5.30 -18.53
CA PRO A 71 1.40 -6.42 -19.42
C PRO A 71 2.91 -6.61 -19.67
N PRO A 72 3.73 -5.55 -19.81
CA PRO A 72 5.19 -5.70 -19.91
C PRO A 72 5.87 -6.32 -18.69
N LYS A 73 5.43 -6.00 -17.45
CA LYS A 73 6.09 -6.43 -16.21
C LYS A 73 5.36 -7.55 -15.47
N GLY A 74 4.21 -7.96 -15.97
CA GLY A 74 3.32 -8.93 -15.35
C GLY A 74 2.28 -8.27 -14.46
N SER A 75 1.01 -8.48 -14.82
CA SER A 75 -0.15 -8.03 -14.06
C SER A 75 -0.34 -8.84 -12.78
N VAL A 76 -1.03 -8.24 -11.81
CA VAL A 76 -1.32 -8.83 -10.50
C VAL A 76 -2.78 -8.53 -10.13
N VAL A 77 -3.47 -9.50 -9.56
CA VAL A 77 -4.81 -9.36 -8.99
C VAL A 77 -4.74 -9.56 -7.48
N ILE A 78 -5.52 -8.76 -6.76
CA ILE A 78 -5.74 -8.89 -5.33
C ILE A 78 -7.16 -9.44 -5.16
N ALA A 79 -7.29 -10.66 -4.64
CA ALA A 79 -8.56 -11.32 -4.42
C ALA A 79 -8.59 -12.00 -3.05
N ASN A 80 -9.63 -11.73 -2.26
CA ASN A 80 -9.80 -12.23 -0.88
C ASN A 80 -8.53 -12.05 -0.02
N GLY A 81 -7.92 -10.88 -0.08
CA GLY A 81 -6.66 -10.53 0.59
C GLY A 81 -5.39 -11.19 0.03
N SER A 82 -5.50 -11.98 -1.04
CA SER A 82 -4.42 -12.71 -1.68
C SER A 82 -3.92 -11.99 -2.92
N VAL A 83 -2.61 -11.85 -3.06
CA VAL A 83 -1.96 -11.25 -4.23
C VAL A 83 -1.52 -12.35 -5.17
N MET A 84 -2.04 -12.38 -6.40
CA MET A 84 -1.80 -13.47 -7.36
C MET A 84 -1.44 -12.96 -8.76
N ARG A 85 -0.62 -13.72 -9.47
CA ARG A 85 -0.27 -13.52 -10.89
C ARG A 85 -1.01 -14.50 -11.80
N GLU A 86 -1.02 -14.22 -13.09
CA GLU A 86 -1.50 -15.19 -14.09
C GLU A 86 -0.75 -16.52 -13.97
N GLY A 87 -1.51 -17.62 -13.96
CA GLY A 87 -1.01 -18.98 -13.79
C GLY A 87 -0.77 -19.41 -12.34
N GLU A 88 -0.81 -18.48 -11.38
CA GLU A 88 -0.64 -18.79 -9.95
C GLU A 88 -1.85 -19.49 -9.37
N GLU A 89 -1.60 -20.42 -8.44
CA GLU A 89 -2.60 -21.25 -7.79
C GLU A 89 -2.46 -21.16 -6.26
N VAL A 90 -3.56 -20.90 -5.58
CA VAL A 90 -3.65 -20.83 -4.11
C VAL A 90 -4.87 -21.64 -3.69
N GLY A 91 -4.64 -22.73 -2.96
CA GLY A 91 -5.71 -23.66 -2.58
C GLY A 91 -6.29 -24.35 -3.81
N VAL A 92 -7.60 -24.19 -4.02
CA VAL A 92 -8.33 -24.73 -5.19
C VAL A 92 -8.52 -23.69 -6.30
N THR A 93 -7.96 -22.49 -6.13
CA THR A 93 -8.18 -21.34 -7.01
C THR A 93 -6.96 -21.03 -7.84
N LYS A 94 -7.16 -20.89 -9.14
CA LYS A 94 -6.12 -20.51 -10.10
C LYS A 94 -6.50 -19.25 -10.86
N VAL A 95 -5.55 -18.35 -11.07
CA VAL A 95 -5.74 -17.18 -11.96
C VAL A 95 -5.41 -17.58 -13.39
N ILE A 96 -6.38 -17.48 -14.29
CA ILE A 96 -6.21 -17.80 -15.71
C ILE A 96 -5.75 -16.58 -16.50
N GLY A 97 -6.25 -15.40 -16.15
CA GLY A 97 -5.90 -14.16 -16.85
C GLY A 97 -6.35 -12.92 -16.08
N ILE A 98 -5.62 -11.82 -16.25
CA ILE A 98 -5.88 -10.55 -15.58
C ILE A 98 -6.16 -9.48 -16.65
N ARG A 99 -7.20 -8.68 -16.43
CA ARG A 99 -7.64 -7.60 -17.31
C ARG A 99 -7.79 -6.30 -16.52
N PRO A 100 -7.83 -5.12 -17.17
CA PRO A 100 -7.99 -3.85 -16.46
C PRO A 100 -9.25 -3.76 -15.57
N ASN A 101 -10.30 -4.50 -15.93
CA ASN A 101 -11.60 -4.44 -15.26
C ASN A 101 -11.93 -5.67 -14.39
N GLY A 102 -11.03 -6.65 -14.28
CA GLY A 102 -11.30 -7.90 -13.57
C GLY A 102 -10.28 -8.99 -13.86
N ALA A 103 -10.53 -10.20 -13.35
CA ALA A 103 -9.68 -11.36 -13.63
C ALA A 103 -10.54 -12.61 -13.86
N VAL A 104 -10.00 -13.54 -14.63
CA VAL A 104 -10.58 -14.86 -14.86
C VAL A 104 -9.95 -15.83 -13.87
N PHE A 105 -10.79 -16.50 -13.11
CA PHE A 105 -10.39 -17.51 -12.14
C PHE A 105 -10.89 -18.89 -12.57
N SER A 106 -10.20 -19.94 -12.12
CA SER A 106 -10.66 -21.33 -12.20
C SER A 106 -10.71 -21.93 -10.80
N ILE A 107 -11.84 -22.54 -10.45
CA ILE A 107 -12.00 -23.38 -9.25
C ILE A 107 -12.53 -24.74 -9.69
N GLY A 108 -11.80 -25.82 -9.39
CA GLY A 108 -12.24 -27.18 -9.71
C GLY A 108 -12.55 -27.41 -11.21
N GLY A 109 -11.91 -26.66 -12.10
CA GLY A 109 -12.17 -26.70 -13.55
C GLY A 109 -13.30 -25.82 -14.05
N THR A 110 -14.04 -25.13 -13.17
CA THR A 110 -15.04 -24.13 -13.56
C THR A 110 -14.36 -22.77 -13.65
N GLU A 111 -14.48 -22.11 -14.80
CA GLU A 111 -13.91 -20.78 -15.03
C GLU A 111 -14.98 -19.69 -14.97
N ALA A 112 -14.65 -18.56 -14.34
CA ALA A 112 -15.51 -17.38 -14.35
C ALA A 112 -14.68 -16.09 -14.30
N PHE A 113 -15.22 -15.06 -14.94
CA PHE A 113 -14.69 -13.71 -14.85
C PHE A 113 -15.28 -13.00 -13.62
N LYS A 114 -14.42 -12.45 -12.77
CA LYS A 114 -14.81 -11.61 -11.63
C LYS A 114 -14.38 -10.16 -11.86
N PRO A 115 -15.32 -9.20 -11.88
CA PRO A 115 -14.99 -7.80 -12.09
C PRO A 115 -14.38 -7.18 -10.83
N LEU A 116 -13.54 -6.14 -11.00
CA LEU A 116 -12.99 -5.34 -9.90
C LEU A 116 -14.07 -4.58 -9.11
N TYR A 117 -15.19 -4.27 -9.77
CA TYR A 117 -16.35 -3.63 -9.15
C TYR A 117 -17.59 -4.43 -9.51
N ALA A 118 -18.36 -4.86 -8.50
CA ALA A 118 -19.69 -5.37 -8.73
C ALA A 118 -20.54 -4.23 -9.32
N GLN A 119 -21.18 -4.47 -10.47
CA GLN A 119 -22.13 -3.50 -10.99
C GLN A 119 -23.34 -3.48 -10.05
N PRO A 120 -23.82 -2.30 -9.60
CA PRO A 120 -24.88 -2.19 -8.61
C PRO A 120 -26.21 -2.86 -9.02
N GLU A 121 -26.42 -3.14 -10.30
CA GLU A 121 -27.68 -3.70 -10.83
C GLU A 121 -27.94 -5.17 -10.42
N GLU A 122 -26.94 -5.92 -9.96
CA GLU A 122 -27.12 -7.31 -9.50
C GLU A 122 -27.49 -7.41 -8.00
N MET A 123 -27.26 -6.36 -7.21
CA MET A 123 -27.55 -6.38 -5.77
C MET A 123 -29.04 -6.14 -5.44
N GLU A 124 -29.81 -5.52 -6.33
CA GLU A 124 -31.26 -5.30 -6.13
C GLU A 124 -32.10 -6.55 -6.44
N LYS A 125 -31.65 -7.42 -7.36
CA LYS A 125 -32.42 -8.60 -7.76
C LYS A 125 -32.39 -9.74 -6.74
N GLY A 126 -31.44 -9.73 -5.80
CA GLY A 126 -31.30 -10.75 -4.74
C GLY A 126 -32.10 -10.49 -3.47
N LYS A 127 -32.77 -9.34 -3.33
CA LYS A 127 -33.55 -8.99 -2.12
C LYS A 127 -35.07 -9.13 -2.28
N ALA A 128 -35.54 -9.62 -3.44
CA ALA A 128 -36.96 -9.75 -3.76
C ALA A 128 -37.44 -11.20 -3.93
N GLY A 129 -36.71 -12.18 -3.38
CA GLY A 129 -37.05 -13.61 -3.41
C GLY A 129 -37.41 -14.15 -2.03
#